data_AF-A0A250J4E0-F1
#
_entry.id   AF-A0A250J4E0-F1
#
_cell.length_a   1.000
_cell.length_b   1.000
_cell.length_c   1.000
_cell.angle_alpha   90.00
_cell.angle_beta   90.00
_cell.angle_gamma   90.00
#
_symmetry.space_group_name_H-M   'P 1'
#
loop_
_entity.id
_entity.type
_entity.pdbx_description
1 polymer ?
#
loop_
_entity_poly.entity_id
_entity_poly.type
_entity_poly.pdbx_seq_one_letter_code
_entity_poly.pdbx_strand_id
1 'polypeptide(L)'
;MDERLGLTSKLAGCIPDARDPARVVHSRLERVRQRVYQMALGYEDCNDAQALRHDPALQVACDLMPHSGSPLSSQPTLCRLENAVDGPRCSCARPPGRDGLGHLGVIVVIGPATLTMRGRRRRLRLRAFAPPIWLGVPHPIL
;
A
#
# COMPACT_ATOMS: atom_id res chain seq x y z
N MET A 1 -5.84 -19.22 2.86
CA MET A 1 -4.53 -18.80 3.44
C MET A 1 -4.42 -17.28 3.42
N ASP A 2 -4.54 -16.65 2.25
CA ASP A 2 -4.46 -15.18 2.12
C ASP A 2 -5.42 -14.44 3.07
N GLU A 3 -6.67 -14.88 3.20
CA GLU A 3 -7.65 -14.34 4.17
C GLU A 3 -7.11 -14.28 5.62
N ARG A 4 -6.31 -15.27 6.04
CA ARG A 4 -5.75 -15.31 7.41
C ARG A 4 -4.57 -14.35 7.58
N LEU A 5 -3.85 -14.03 6.50
CA LEU A 5 -2.62 -13.23 6.54
C LEU A 5 -2.86 -11.76 6.10
N GLY A 6 -3.90 -11.53 5.30
CA GLY A 6 -4.26 -10.24 4.72
C GLY A 6 -3.18 -9.68 3.78
N LEU A 7 -2.40 -10.53 3.12
CA LEU A 7 -1.26 -10.07 2.31
C LEU A 7 -1.73 -9.27 1.09
N THR A 8 -2.67 -9.82 0.32
CA THR A 8 -3.20 -9.14 -0.86
C THR A 8 -3.97 -7.87 -0.50
N SER A 9 -4.67 -7.85 0.63
CA SER A 9 -5.36 -6.66 1.14
C SER A 9 -4.38 -5.53 1.49
N LYS A 10 -3.29 -5.85 2.21
CA LYS A 10 -2.23 -4.88 2.53
C LYS A 10 -1.56 -4.37 1.27
N LEU A 11 -1.21 -5.27 0.34
CA LEU A 11 -0.59 -4.91 -0.94
C LEU A 11 -1.51 -4.01 -1.77
N ALA A 12 -2.79 -4.37 -1.88
CA ALA A 12 -3.78 -3.54 -2.54
C ALA A 12 -3.85 -2.14 -1.91
N GLY A 13 -3.81 -2.03 -0.58
CA GLY A 13 -3.77 -0.75 0.13
C GLY A 13 -2.61 0.18 -0.28
N CYS A 14 -1.47 -0.38 -0.68
CA CYS A 14 -0.26 0.36 -1.05
C CYS A 14 -0.25 0.85 -2.51
N ILE A 15 -1.01 0.23 -3.41
CA ILE A 15 -0.96 0.54 -4.85
C ILE A 15 -1.89 1.72 -5.15
N PRO A 16 -1.42 2.89 -5.62
CA PRO A 16 -2.30 4.01 -5.91
C PRO A 16 -3.33 3.67 -6.99
N ASP A 17 -4.55 4.19 -6.86
CA ASP A 17 -5.61 4.00 -7.84
C ASP A 17 -6.22 5.34 -8.25
N ALA A 18 -5.84 5.81 -9.44
CA ALA A 18 -6.30 7.08 -9.98
C ALA A 18 -7.56 6.94 -10.85
N ARG A 19 -8.17 5.74 -10.91
CA ARG A 19 -9.38 5.51 -11.69
C ARG A 19 -10.57 6.22 -11.03
N ASP A 20 -11.49 6.72 -11.85
CA ASP A 20 -12.79 7.20 -11.40
C ASP A 20 -13.55 6.04 -10.71
N PRO A 21 -13.88 6.13 -9.41
CA PRO A 21 -14.54 5.06 -8.67
C PRO A 21 -15.87 4.62 -9.30
N ALA A 22 -16.60 5.52 -9.97
CA ALA A 22 -17.87 5.20 -10.63
C ALA A 22 -17.69 4.29 -11.86
N ARG A 23 -16.47 4.16 -12.38
CA ARG A 23 -16.11 3.34 -13.54
C ARG A 23 -15.29 2.10 -13.15
N VAL A 24 -15.09 1.86 -11.86
CA VAL A 24 -14.34 0.70 -11.37
C VAL A 24 -15.26 -0.52 -11.33
N VAL A 25 -15.06 -1.42 -12.29
CA VAL A 25 -15.70 -2.75 -12.30
C VAL A 25 -14.94 -3.72 -11.40
N HIS A 26 -13.62 -3.80 -11.58
CA HIS A 26 -12.76 -4.71 -10.82
C HIS A 26 -12.06 -3.98 -9.69
N SER A 27 -12.29 -4.47 -8.46
CA SER A 27 -11.67 -3.90 -7.28
C SER A 27 -10.15 -4.05 -7.32
N ARG A 28 -9.44 -3.16 -6.62
CA ARG A 28 -7.98 -3.25 -6.53
C ARG A 28 -7.53 -4.54 -5.84
N LEU A 29 -8.27 -4.99 -4.83
CA LEU A 29 -8.01 -6.24 -4.12
C LEU A 29 -8.15 -7.46 -5.05
N GLU A 30 -9.25 -7.53 -5.81
CA GLU A 30 -9.48 -8.58 -6.81
C GLU A 30 -8.34 -8.65 -7.83
N ARG A 31 -7.93 -7.49 -8.37
CA ARG A 31 -6.81 -7.40 -9.32
C ARG A 31 -5.48 -7.85 -8.75
N VAL A 32 -5.20 -7.50 -7.49
CA VAL A 32 -3.98 -7.94 -6.78
C VAL A 32 -4.00 -9.45 -6.53
N ARG A 33 -5.13 -10.00 -6.06
CA ARG A 33 -5.31 -11.45 -5.87
C ARG A 33 -5.09 -12.20 -7.17
N GLN A 34 -5.76 -11.75 -8.24
CA GLN A 34 -5.64 -12.36 -9.55
C GLN A 34 -4.17 -12.43 -10.00
N ARG A 35 -3.39 -11.35 -9.90
CA ARG A 35 -1.98 -11.41 -10.28
C ARG A 35 -1.13 -12.27 -9.36
N VAL A 36 -1.26 -12.13 -8.05
CA VAL A 36 -0.47 -12.93 -7.10
C VAL A 36 -0.72 -14.42 -7.33
N TYR A 37 -1.98 -14.83 -7.57
CA TYR A 37 -2.31 -16.23 -7.82
C TYR A 37 -1.89 -16.69 -9.20
N GLN A 38 -2.05 -15.88 -10.25
CA GLN A 38 -1.54 -16.23 -11.58
C GLN A 38 -0.01 -16.42 -11.57
N MET A 39 0.74 -15.57 -10.87
CA MET A 39 2.18 -15.77 -10.67
C MET A 39 2.49 -17.07 -9.92
N ALA A 40 1.75 -17.37 -8.85
CA ALA A 40 1.93 -18.61 -8.09
C ALA A 40 1.59 -19.88 -8.89
N LEU A 41 0.73 -19.76 -9.89
CA LEU A 41 0.34 -20.83 -10.80
C LEU A 41 1.27 -20.97 -12.02
N GLY A 42 2.29 -20.10 -12.16
CA GLY A 42 3.23 -20.12 -13.29
C GLY A 42 2.80 -19.33 -14.53
N TYR A 43 1.92 -18.34 -14.35
CA TYR A 43 1.47 -17.40 -15.39
C TYR A 43 2.05 -15.99 -15.17
N GLU A 44 3.38 -15.87 -15.12
CA GLU A 44 4.08 -14.63 -14.76
C GLU A 44 3.98 -13.49 -15.80
N ASP A 45 3.85 -13.81 -17.08
CA ASP A 45 3.91 -12.83 -18.18
C ASP A 45 2.59 -12.09 -18.48
N CYS A 46 1.50 -12.52 -17.83
CA CYS A 46 0.16 -11.93 -17.92
C CYS A 46 -0.55 -12.10 -19.28
N ASN A 47 0.03 -12.79 -20.27
CA ASN A 47 -0.60 -12.95 -21.59
C ASN A 47 -1.86 -13.83 -21.55
N ASP A 48 -1.88 -14.81 -20.64
CA ASP A 48 -2.98 -15.75 -20.42
C ASP A 48 -4.13 -15.16 -19.61
N ALA A 49 -3.96 -13.95 -19.06
CA ALA A 49 -4.98 -13.33 -18.23
C ALA A 49 -6.32 -13.16 -18.96
N GLN A 50 -6.31 -13.01 -20.28
CA GLN A 50 -7.54 -12.93 -21.07
C GLN A 50 -8.31 -14.26 -21.12
N ALA A 51 -7.62 -15.40 -21.12
CA ALA A 51 -8.24 -16.72 -21.07
C ALA A 51 -8.62 -17.09 -19.62
N LEU A 52 -7.67 -16.93 -18.70
CA LEU A 52 -7.81 -17.30 -17.29
C LEU A 52 -8.88 -16.50 -16.54
N ARG A 53 -9.31 -15.35 -17.06
CA ARG A 53 -10.37 -14.57 -16.40
C ARG A 53 -11.72 -15.30 -16.30
N HIS A 54 -11.90 -16.36 -17.08
CA HIS A 54 -13.07 -17.22 -17.10
C HIS A 54 -12.87 -18.53 -16.33
N ASP A 55 -11.68 -18.78 -15.78
CA ASP A 55 -11.39 -19.98 -14.98
C ASP A 55 -12.20 -19.93 -13.66
N PRO A 56 -13.09 -20.91 -13.41
CA PRO A 56 -13.90 -20.93 -12.19
C PRO A 56 -13.09 -21.05 -10.91
N ALA A 57 -11.98 -21.80 -10.93
CA ALA A 57 -11.12 -21.97 -9.76
C ALA A 57 -10.39 -20.66 -9.42
N LEU A 58 -9.90 -19.95 -10.44
CA LEU A 58 -9.27 -18.64 -10.24
C LEU A 58 -10.28 -17.59 -9.78
N GLN A 59 -11.52 -17.63 -10.28
CA GLN A 59 -12.61 -16.76 -9.82
C GLN A 59 -12.90 -16.98 -8.32
N VAL A 60 -13.09 -18.24 -7.89
CA VAL A 60 -13.31 -18.58 -6.48
C VAL A 60 -12.13 -18.14 -5.62
N ALA A 61 -10.90 -18.36 -6.07
CA ALA A 61 -9.71 -17.95 -5.33
C ALA A 61 -9.67 -16.43 -5.10
N CYS A 62 -10.22 -15.64 -6.03
CA CYS A 62 -10.30 -14.18 -5.96
C CYS A 62 -11.59 -13.66 -5.29
N ASP A 63 -12.37 -14.51 -4.63
CA ASP A 63 -13.67 -14.22 -4.03
C ASP A 63 -14.73 -13.74 -5.02
N LEU A 64 -14.65 -14.19 -6.28
CA LEU A 64 -15.71 -14.01 -7.27
C LEU A 64 -16.55 -15.28 -7.38
N MET A 65 -17.86 -15.10 -7.51
CA MET A 65 -18.78 -16.20 -7.78
C MET A 65 -18.65 -16.65 -9.25
N PRO A 66 -18.35 -17.94 -9.50
CA PRO A 66 -18.33 -18.46 -10.86
C PRO A 66 -19.67 -18.33 -11.56
N HIS A 67 -19.64 -18.15 -12.87
CA HIS A 67 -20.84 -18.04 -13.72
C HIS A 67 -21.76 -16.85 -13.40
N SER A 68 -21.34 -15.91 -12.54
CA SER A 68 -22.06 -14.65 -12.26
C SER A 68 -22.13 -13.69 -13.45
N GLY A 69 -21.45 -14.02 -14.56
CA GLY A 69 -21.33 -13.16 -15.74
C GLY A 69 -20.28 -12.05 -15.60
N SER A 70 -19.68 -11.88 -14.42
CA SER A 70 -18.58 -10.94 -14.20
C SER A 70 -17.24 -11.68 -14.21
N PRO A 71 -16.53 -11.73 -15.35
CA PRO A 71 -15.20 -12.34 -15.40
C PRO A 71 -14.20 -11.51 -14.57
N LEU A 72 -13.04 -12.10 -14.26
CA LEU A 72 -11.93 -11.34 -13.67
C LEU A 72 -11.40 -10.25 -14.61
N SER A 73 -10.43 -9.47 -14.15
CA SER A 73 -9.79 -8.44 -14.96
C SER A 73 -9.09 -9.02 -16.19
N SER A 74 -9.20 -8.30 -17.30
CA SER A 74 -8.45 -8.57 -18.53
C SER A 74 -6.98 -8.18 -18.40
N GLN A 75 -6.13 -8.69 -19.30
CA GLN A 75 -4.70 -8.35 -19.39
C GLN A 75 -4.42 -6.82 -19.35
N PRO A 76 -5.07 -5.96 -20.16
CA PRO A 76 -4.77 -4.52 -20.13
C PRO A 76 -5.19 -3.87 -18.81
N THR A 77 -6.17 -4.45 -18.11
CA THR A 77 -6.55 -4.01 -16.78
C THR A 77 -5.45 -4.37 -15.78
N LEU A 78 -4.91 -5.58 -15.81
CA LEU A 78 -3.80 -5.97 -14.92
C LEU A 78 -2.51 -5.19 -15.22
N CYS A 79 -2.17 -4.98 -16.48
CA CYS A 79 -1.00 -4.17 -16.86
C CYS A 79 -1.07 -2.73 -16.31
N ARG A 80 -2.25 -2.11 -16.29
CA ARG A 80 -2.43 -0.79 -15.63
C ARG A 80 -2.23 -0.84 -14.11
N LEU A 81 -2.44 -1.99 -13.47
CA LEU A 81 -2.22 -2.15 -12.02
C LEU A 81 -0.72 -2.12 -11.74
N GLU A 82 0.01 -2.93 -12.51
CA GLU A 82 1.46 -3.11 -12.38
C GLU A 82 2.17 -1.77 -12.60
N ASN A 83 1.81 -1.06 -13.67
CA ASN A 83 2.35 0.27 -13.95
C ASN A 83 1.96 1.36 -12.92
N ALA A 84 0.95 1.12 -12.06
CA ALA A 84 0.59 2.08 -11.01
C ALA A 84 1.62 2.07 -9.86
N VAL A 85 2.41 1.00 -9.71
CA VAL A 85 3.46 0.87 -8.68
C VAL A 85 4.68 1.73 -9.03
N ASP A 86 5.02 1.83 -10.32
CA ASP A 86 6.21 2.56 -10.79
C ASP A 86 5.92 4.04 -11.13
N GLY A 87 4.65 4.45 -11.10
CA GLY A 87 4.27 5.82 -11.40
C GLY A 87 4.77 6.82 -10.33
N PRO A 88 4.96 8.11 -10.67
CA PRO A 88 5.44 9.17 -9.77
C PRO A 88 4.51 9.46 -8.56
N ARG A 89 3.42 8.67 -8.42
CA ARG A 89 2.42 8.75 -7.36
C ARG A 89 2.54 7.62 -6.34
N CYS A 90 3.46 6.67 -6.52
CA CYS A 90 3.79 5.68 -5.50
C CYS A 90 4.73 6.29 -4.45
N SER A 91 4.30 7.38 -3.81
CA SER A 91 4.84 7.77 -2.52
C SER A 91 4.20 6.81 -1.52
N CYS A 92 4.90 5.77 -1.11
CA CYS A 92 4.45 4.88 -0.05
C CYS A 92 3.87 5.69 1.11
N ALA A 93 2.54 5.69 1.19
CA ALA A 93 1.79 6.38 2.21
C ALA A 93 2.17 5.74 3.54
N ARG A 94 2.65 6.58 4.47
CA ARG A 94 2.59 6.32 5.90
C ARG A 94 1.23 5.68 6.20
N PRO A 95 1.16 4.50 6.85
CA PRO A 95 -0.13 3.91 7.17
C PRO A 95 -0.95 4.94 7.96
N PRO A 96 -2.27 5.09 7.70
CA PRO A 96 -3.09 5.96 8.53
C PRO A 96 -2.91 5.53 9.98
N GLY A 97 -2.57 6.52 10.83
CA GLY A 97 -2.58 6.35 12.27
C GLY A 97 -3.91 5.71 12.67
N ARG A 98 -3.81 4.73 13.57
CA ARG A 98 -4.99 4.13 14.21
C ARG A 98 -5.64 5.18 15.09
N ASP A 99 -6.50 5.99 14.49
CA ASP A 99 -7.27 7.02 15.18
C ASP A 99 -8.65 6.44 15.50
N GLY A 100 -8.68 5.68 16.61
CA GLY A 100 -9.82 5.53 17.52
C GLY A 100 -11.17 5.04 16.98
N LEU A 101 -11.50 3.77 17.24
CA LEU A 101 -12.86 3.43 17.68
C LEU A 101 -12.87 2.24 18.65
N GLY A 102 -12.86 2.58 19.94
CA GLY A 102 -13.71 2.01 20.98
C GLY A 102 -13.75 0.50 21.21
N HIS A 103 -12.74 -0.04 21.91
CA HIS A 103 -12.94 -1.21 22.77
C HIS A 103 -12.19 -0.94 24.09
N LEU A 104 -12.88 -1.00 25.23
CA LEU A 104 -12.26 -1.00 26.56
C LEU A 104 -11.28 -2.18 26.64
N GLY A 105 -9.99 -1.91 26.43
CA GLY A 105 -8.92 -2.83 26.74
C GLY A 105 -8.41 -2.52 28.15
N VAL A 106 -8.71 -3.40 29.10
CA VAL A 106 -8.00 -3.47 30.39
C VAL A 106 -6.54 -3.78 30.07
N ILE A 107 -5.63 -2.85 30.34
CA ILE A 107 -4.19 -3.14 30.29
C ILE A 107 -3.80 -3.71 31.66
N VAL A 108 -3.70 -5.02 31.75
CA VAL A 108 -3.07 -5.70 32.89
C VAL A 108 -1.56 -5.57 32.71
N VAL A 109 -0.92 -4.69 33.48
CA VAL A 109 0.54 -4.63 33.62
C VAL A 109 0.91 -5.38 34.89
N ILE A 110 1.41 -6.62 34.76
CA ILE A 110 2.09 -7.32 35.86
C ILE A 110 3.58 -7.10 35.67
N GLY A 111 4.20 -6.39 36.61
CA GLY A 111 5.64 -6.45 36.79
C GLY A 111 5.97 -6.14 38.25
N PRO A 112 6.84 -6.91 38.91
CA PRO A 112 7.64 -6.42 39.99
C PRO A 112 9.01 -6.09 39.42
N ALA A 113 9.11 -4.95 38.73
CA ALA A 113 10.28 -4.07 38.73
C ALA A 113 10.25 -3.16 37.49
N THR A 114 10.23 -1.86 37.78
CA THR A 114 10.60 -0.74 36.89
C THR A 114 9.49 -0.17 35.99
N LEU A 115 8.65 0.67 36.61
CA LEU A 115 7.81 1.65 35.93
C LEU A 115 8.60 2.95 35.78
N THR A 116 9.07 3.28 34.58
CA THR A 116 9.62 4.61 34.28
C THR A 116 8.54 5.45 33.60
N MET A 117 8.13 6.54 34.24
CA MET A 117 7.25 7.56 33.68
C MET A 117 8.10 8.58 32.93
N ARG A 118 7.91 8.75 31.62
CA ARG A 118 8.44 9.92 30.90
C ARG A 118 7.29 10.72 30.28
N GLY A 119 6.90 11.77 30.99
CA GLY A 119 5.79 12.66 30.65
C GLY A 119 6.10 13.65 29.51
N ARG A 120 4.99 14.16 28.96
CA ARG A 120 4.86 15.25 27.98
C ARG A 120 5.81 16.43 28.21
N ARG A 121 6.61 16.82 27.20
CA ARG A 121 7.02 18.24 27.03
C ARG A 121 7.16 18.66 25.56
N ARG A 122 6.16 19.43 25.13
CA ARG A 122 6.21 20.69 24.35
C ARG A 122 7.36 20.89 23.36
N ARG A 123 6.97 20.85 22.07
CA ARG A 123 7.30 21.76 20.95
C ARG A 123 8.49 22.72 21.20
N LEU A 124 9.64 22.43 20.60
CA LEU A 124 10.75 23.38 20.46
C LEU A 124 10.73 23.96 19.04
N ARG A 125 10.49 25.28 18.94
CA ARG A 125 10.73 26.06 17.71
C ARG A 125 12.23 26.33 17.63
N LEU A 126 12.87 25.90 16.54
CA LEU A 126 14.24 26.31 16.22
C LEU A 126 14.22 27.77 15.74
N ARG A 127 14.81 28.69 16.51
CA ARG A 127 15.18 30.04 16.06
C ARG A 127 16.57 29.93 15.42
N ALA A 128 16.66 30.23 14.13
CA ALA A 128 17.94 30.40 13.44
C ALA A 128 18.66 31.61 14.02
N PHE A 129 19.90 31.42 14.47
CA PHE A 129 20.81 32.45 14.95
C PHE A 129 21.93 32.57 13.91
N ALA A 130 21.95 33.67 13.16
CA ALA A 130 23.02 34.02 12.25
C ALA A 130 24.04 34.91 12.98
N PRO A 131 25.35 34.67 12.76
CA PRO A 131 26.32 35.76 12.79
C PRO A 131 27.36 35.61 11.63
N PRO A 132 28.35 36.49 11.47
CA PRO A 132 28.33 37.55 10.46
C PRO A 132 29.33 37.29 9.32
N ILE A 133 29.00 37.89 8.18
CA ILE A 133 29.87 38.23 7.05
C ILE A 133 31.27 38.73 7.47
N TRP A 134 32.32 38.16 6.88
CA TRP A 134 33.61 38.82 6.68
C TRP A 134 34.07 38.66 5.23
N LEU A 135 34.46 39.80 4.66
CA LEU A 135 34.83 40.03 3.28
C LEU A 135 36.11 39.28 2.86
N GLY A 136 36.07 38.73 1.65
CA GLY A 136 36.98 39.03 0.54
C GLY A 136 38.49 38.78 0.68
N VAL A 137 39.02 37.90 -0.18
CA VAL A 137 40.30 38.11 -0.91
C VAL A 137 40.18 37.39 -2.28
N PRO A 138 40.72 37.93 -3.40
CA PRO A 138 40.43 37.48 -4.77
C PRO A 138 41.53 36.63 -5.43
N HIS A 139 41.16 36.09 -6.61
CA HIS A 139 41.98 35.64 -7.77
C HIS A 139 42.56 34.21 -7.79
N PRO A 140 42.98 33.68 -8.97
CA PRO A 140 42.79 34.15 -10.36
C PRO A 140 42.21 33.08 -11.31
N ILE A 141 41.89 33.59 -12.50
CA ILE A 141 41.54 32.92 -13.74
C ILE A 141 42.71 32.07 -14.25
N LEU A 142 42.39 30.85 -14.69
CA LEU A 142 43.04 30.13 -15.79
C LEU A 142 41.97 29.26 -16.48
#